data_AF-A0A9W6B8J8-F1
#
_entry.id   AF-A0A9W6B8J8-F1
#
_cell.length_a   1.000
_cell.length_b   1.000
_cell.length_c   1.000
_cell.angle_alpha   90.00
_cell.angle_beta   90.00
_cell.angle_gamma   90.00
#
_symmetry.space_group_name_H-M   'P 1'
#
loop_
_entity.id
_entity.type
_entity.pdbx_description
1 polymer ?
#
loop_
_entity_poly.entity_id
_entity_poly.type
_entity_poly.pdbx_seq_one_letter_code
_entity_poly.pdbx_strand_id
1 'polypeptide(L)'
;MIWTFLLVAPQIYFERKLQGVNFNYLEFYQTFLKFKWYPEGNFHWLHLWFIPYLFFYNILSIPLSSYLSKKNIRNRLELFFNKDYSIIPIIFLAIVPYTFLATRFETTHDLINDWARHSFFIFFVFIGVLMYKFPIILEQIERKRRLYLRTAFLLILFINIIRWNGWEPFDLWDNWITKPQTYIFIALINLNAWAWVLTSLGYGKKYLNKKSDLLTYCNQAVYPFYILHQTIIVVIGFYVVQTPDNTAFKYVFLLLVCFSICVLIYHLFIRPNNTMRFLFGMKKTKKTGYNKV
;
A
#
# COMPACT_ATOMS: atom_id res chain seq x y z
N MET A 1 15.09 -1.33 5.43
CA MET A 1 16.43 -1.03 4.88
C MET A 1 17.20 -2.29 4.49
N ILE A 2 17.44 -3.28 5.36
CA ILE A 2 18.22 -4.48 4.97
C ILE A 2 17.64 -5.22 3.74
N TRP A 3 16.31 -5.31 3.64
CA TRP A 3 15.62 -5.93 2.52
C TRP A 3 15.81 -5.21 1.18
N THR A 4 16.14 -3.92 1.18
CA THR A 4 16.48 -3.19 -0.04
C THR A 4 17.73 -3.79 -0.71
N PHE A 5 18.74 -4.11 0.09
CA PHE A 5 19.99 -4.68 -0.41
C PHE A 5 19.85 -6.14 -0.84
N LEU A 6 19.00 -6.91 -0.14
CA LEU A 6 18.89 -8.35 -0.38
C LEU A 6 17.79 -8.73 -1.39
N LEU A 7 16.63 -8.07 -1.32
CA LEU A 7 15.44 -8.45 -2.07
C LEU A 7 15.13 -7.48 -3.21
N VAL A 8 15.41 -6.19 -3.06
CA VAL A 8 15.12 -5.21 -4.11
C VAL A 8 16.19 -5.19 -5.20
N ALA A 9 17.48 -5.34 -4.83
CA ALA A 9 18.57 -5.36 -5.80
C ALA A 9 18.38 -6.41 -6.92
N PRO A 10 17.98 -7.68 -6.64
CA PRO A 10 17.63 -8.63 -7.70
C PRO A 10 16.51 -8.16 -8.64
N GLN A 11 15.51 -7.42 -8.14
CA GLN A 11 14.42 -6.94 -9.00
C GLN A 11 14.94 -5.97 -10.06
N ILE A 12 15.71 -4.97 -9.63
CA ILE A 12 16.29 -3.97 -10.53
C ILE A 12 17.29 -4.63 -11.48
N TYR A 13 18.05 -5.63 -11.02
CA TYR A 13 18.93 -6.40 -11.89
C TYR A 13 18.18 -7.06 -13.06
N PHE A 14 17.10 -7.80 -12.79
CA PHE A 14 16.32 -8.45 -13.83
C PHE A 14 15.59 -7.44 -14.73
N GLU A 15 15.16 -6.31 -14.19
CA GLU A 15 14.59 -5.22 -14.98
C GLU A 15 15.61 -4.62 -15.95
N ARG A 16 16.85 -4.34 -15.50
CA ARG A 16 17.94 -3.86 -16.36
C ARG A 16 18.30 -4.87 -17.45
N LYS A 17 18.28 -6.17 -17.13
CA LYS A 17 18.45 -7.22 -18.14
C LYS A 17 17.36 -7.20 -19.21
N LEU A 18 16.09 -6.99 -18.84
CA LEU A 18 15.00 -6.84 -19.81
C LEU A 18 15.17 -5.60 -20.69
N GLN A 19 15.76 -4.53 -20.16
CA GLN A 19 16.12 -3.32 -20.91
C GLN A 19 17.35 -3.52 -21.83
N GLY A 20 17.89 -4.74 -21.94
CA GLY A 20 19.02 -5.07 -22.81
C GLY A 20 20.40 -4.79 -22.21
N VAL A 21 20.48 -4.49 -20.91
CA VAL A 21 21.74 -4.19 -20.26
C VAL A 21 22.45 -5.48 -19.82
N ASN A 22 23.64 -5.73 -20.39
CA ASN A 22 24.42 -6.94 -20.15
C ASN A 22 25.44 -6.75 -19.01
N PHE A 23 24.96 -6.78 -17.76
CA PHE A 23 25.84 -6.92 -16.58
C PHE A 23 25.74 -8.33 -15.98
N ASN A 24 26.85 -8.84 -15.43
CA ASN A 24 26.76 -9.90 -14.43
C ASN A 24 26.22 -9.32 -13.09
N TYR A 25 25.75 -10.18 -12.18
CA TYR A 25 25.10 -9.69 -10.95
C TYR A 25 26.08 -8.90 -10.05
N LEU A 26 27.36 -9.24 -10.04
CA LEU A 26 28.35 -8.56 -9.20
C LEU A 26 28.64 -7.15 -9.72
N GLU A 27 28.82 -6.98 -11.02
CA GLU A 27 28.96 -5.68 -11.69
C GLU A 27 27.74 -4.80 -11.42
N PHE A 28 26.54 -5.36 -11.60
CA PHE A 28 25.31 -4.66 -11.26
C PHE A 28 25.31 -4.24 -9.79
N TYR A 29 25.63 -5.15 -8.87
CA TYR A 29 25.58 -4.85 -7.44
C TYR A 29 26.60 -3.77 -7.03
N GLN A 30 27.76 -3.70 -7.67
CA GLN A 30 28.70 -2.59 -7.48
C GLN A 30 28.09 -1.24 -7.90
N THR A 31 27.34 -1.20 -9.00
CA THR A 31 26.62 0.02 -9.40
C THR A 31 25.45 0.37 -8.46
N PHE A 32 24.78 -0.65 -7.90
CA PHE A 32 23.75 -0.48 -6.89
C PHE A 32 24.31 0.19 -5.62
N LEU A 33 25.51 -0.19 -5.20
CA LEU A 33 26.21 0.40 -4.06
C LEU A 33 26.75 1.82 -4.30
N LYS A 34 26.60 2.39 -5.50
CA LYS A 34 26.88 3.81 -5.75
C LYS A 34 25.76 4.74 -5.27
N PHE A 35 24.66 4.19 -4.76
CA PHE A 35 23.52 4.93 -4.18
C PHE A 35 22.89 5.98 -5.10
N LYS A 36 23.08 5.86 -6.42
CA LYS A 36 22.39 6.69 -7.41
C LYS A 36 20.95 6.21 -7.56
N TRP A 37 20.00 7.10 -7.34
CA TRP A 37 18.56 6.81 -7.32
C TRP A 37 18.06 6.33 -8.69
N TYR A 38 17.18 5.33 -8.70
CA TYR A 38 16.47 4.88 -9.90
C TYR A 38 15.50 5.97 -10.41
N PRO A 39 15.32 6.16 -11.74
CA PRO A 39 15.79 5.34 -12.86
C PRO A 39 17.17 5.72 -13.40
N GLU A 40 17.75 6.84 -12.98
CA GLU A 40 19.07 7.28 -13.48
C GLU A 40 20.23 6.44 -12.96
N GLY A 41 20.02 5.77 -11.82
CA GLY A 41 20.91 4.79 -11.21
C GLY A 41 20.21 3.47 -10.94
N ASN A 42 20.78 2.68 -10.01
CA ASN A 42 20.28 1.34 -9.69
C ASN A 42 19.82 1.20 -8.24
N PHE A 43 20.02 2.20 -7.39
CA PHE A 43 19.60 2.14 -6.00
C PHE A 43 18.16 2.62 -5.84
N HIS A 44 17.29 1.76 -5.30
CA HIS A 44 15.91 2.10 -4.95
C HIS A 44 15.36 1.05 -3.98
N TRP A 45 14.30 1.36 -3.22
CA TRP A 45 13.59 0.38 -2.38
C TRP A 45 12.37 -0.26 -3.04
N LEU A 46 12.04 0.15 -4.28
CA LEU A 46 10.89 -0.28 -5.08
C LEU A 46 9.65 -0.43 -4.19
N HIS A 47 9.01 -1.60 -4.20
CA HIS A 47 7.77 -1.89 -3.50
C HIS A 47 7.83 -1.72 -1.99
N LEU A 48 9.02 -1.71 -1.41
CA LEU A 48 9.24 -1.46 0.01
C LEU A 48 9.12 0.02 0.38
N TRP A 49 8.89 0.93 -0.57
CA TRP A 49 8.71 2.37 -0.34
C TRP A 49 7.67 2.66 0.74
N PHE A 50 6.63 1.84 0.85
CA PHE A 50 5.56 2.05 1.81
C PHE A 50 6.02 1.91 3.28
N ILE A 51 7.08 1.15 3.55
CA ILE A 51 7.60 0.93 4.91
C ILE A 51 8.09 2.25 5.56
N PRO A 52 9.04 3.01 4.97
CA PRO A 52 9.47 4.27 5.55
C PRO A 52 8.34 5.30 5.65
N TYR A 53 7.40 5.32 4.69
CA TYR A 53 6.24 6.21 4.73
C TYR A 53 5.37 5.90 5.95
N LEU A 54 4.99 4.64 6.13
CA LEU A 54 4.18 4.21 7.27
C LEU A 54 4.88 4.49 8.60
N PHE A 55 6.20 4.25 8.67
CA PHE A 55 6.99 4.57 9.87
C PHE A 55 6.93 6.06 10.20
N PHE A 56 7.18 6.93 9.22
CA PHE A 56 7.15 8.37 9.39
C PHE A 56 5.75 8.87 9.79
N TYR A 57 4.70 8.40 9.11
CA TYR A 57 3.32 8.76 9.46
C TYR A 57 2.92 8.28 10.85
N ASN A 58 3.36 7.10 11.27
CA ASN A 58 3.11 6.61 12.63
C ASN A 58 3.78 7.50 13.69
N ILE A 59 4.99 8.00 13.44
CA ILE A 59 5.64 8.98 14.33
C ILE A 59 4.80 10.26 14.42
N LEU A 60 4.38 10.81 13.28
CA LEU A 60 3.53 12.01 13.24
C LEU A 60 2.16 11.78 13.90
N SER A 61 1.68 10.55 13.91
CA SER A 61 0.41 10.17 14.53
C SER A 61 0.44 10.24 16.06
N ILE A 62 1.61 10.17 16.69
CA ILE A 62 1.77 10.22 18.16
C ILE A 62 1.34 11.58 18.73
N PRO A 63 1.92 12.73 18.31
CA PRO A 63 1.49 14.03 18.81
C PRO A 63 0.04 14.34 18.43
N LEU A 64 -0.41 13.92 17.24
CA LEU A 64 -1.81 14.04 16.83
C LEU A 64 -2.75 13.28 17.80
N SER A 65 -2.45 12.02 18.10
CA SER A 65 -3.22 11.18 19.03
C SER A 65 -3.27 11.78 20.44
N SER A 66 -2.15 12.34 20.90
CA SER A 66 -2.07 13.06 22.19
C SER A 66 -2.95 14.32 22.18
N TYR A 67 -2.85 15.13 21.12
CA TYR A 67 -3.67 16.33 20.94
C TYR A 67 -5.18 16.02 20.92
N LEU A 68 -5.59 14.99 20.18
CA LEU A 68 -6.98 14.52 20.10
C LEU A 68 -7.52 14.00 21.44
N SER A 69 -6.64 13.64 22.37
CA SER A 69 -7.02 13.15 23.70
C SER A 69 -7.28 14.27 24.72
N LYS A 70 -6.93 15.52 24.41
CA LYS A 70 -7.23 16.68 25.27
C LYS A 70 -8.75 16.80 25.43
N LYS A 71 -9.24 16.84 26.68
CA LYS A 71 -10.69 16.80 27.02
C LYS A 71 -11.54 17.76 26.16
N ASN A 72 -11.12 19.01 26.02
CA ASN A 72 -11.85 20.01 25.25
C ASN A 72 -11.94 19.67 23.75
N ILE A 73 -10.86 19.14 23.17
CA ILE A 73 -10.81 18.74 21.75
C ILE A 73 -11.64 17.49 21.54
N ARG A 74 -11.45 16.49 22.40
CA ARG A 74 -12.19 15.23 22.35
C ARG A 74 -13.70 15.45 22.39
N ASN A 75 -14.20 16.25 23.34
CA ASN A 75 -15.63 16.50 23.47
C ASN A 75 -16.22 17.18 22.22
N ARG A 76 -15.52 18.17 21.65
CA ARG A 76 -15.95 18.85 20.40
C ARG A 76 -15.99 17.87 19.22
N LEU A 77 -14.98 17.02 19.11
CA LEU A 77 -14.89 16.03 18.03
C LEU A 77 -15.91 14.90 18.19
N GLU A 78 -16.21 14.46 19.40
CA GLU A 78 -17.29 13.48 19.65
C GLU A 78 -18.64 14.03 19.17
N LEU A 79 -18.97 15.29 19.50
CA LEU A 79 -20.17 15.95 18.99
C LEU A 79 -20.20 16.05 17.46
N PHE A 80 -19.05 16.32 16.83
CA PHE A 80 -18.93 16.36 15.38
C PHE A 80 -19.12 14.97 14.75
N PHE A 81 -18.43 13.94 15.27
CA PHE A 81 -18.46 12.59 14.73
C PHE A 81 -19.77 11.85 14.97
N ASN A 82 -20.55 12.23 15.97
CA ASN A 82 -21.91 11.70 16.19
C ASN A 82 -22.87 12.02 15.03
N LYS A 83 -22.55 13.01 14.18
CA LYS A 83 -23.31 13.30 12.96
C LYS A 83 -23.03 12.25 11.89
N ASP A 84 -24.09 11.75 11.26
CA ASP A 84 -24.01 10.70 10.24
C ASP A 84 -23.12 11.04 9.04
N TYR A 85 -22.98 12.32 8.71
CA TYR A 85 -22.20 12.81 7.56
C TYR A 85 -20.78 13.27 7.94
N SER A 86 -20.33 13.02 9.16
CA SER A 86 -19.04 13.50 9.69
C SER A 86 -17.81 13.01 8.91
N ILE A 87 -17.94 11.90 8.18
CA ILE A 87 -16.87 11.34 7.33
C ILE A 87 -16.68 12.13 6.03
N ILE A 88 -17.73 12.78 5.51
CA ILE A 88 -17.69 13.48 4.21
C ILE A 88 -16.64 14.60 4.22
N PRO A 89 -16.59 15.50 5.23
CA PRO A 89 -15.54 16.52 5.30
C PRO A 89 -14.11 15.94 5.39
N ILE A 90 -13.94 14.77 6.01
CA ILE A 90 -12.61 14.12 6.12
C ILE A 90 -12.16 13.61 4.75
N ILE A 91 -13.07 12.95 4.01
CA ILE A 91 -12.79 12.49 2.64
C ILE A 91 -12.49 13.69 1.75
N PHE A 92 -13.26 14.77 1.86
CA PHE A 92 -13.01 15.99 1.10
C PHE A 92 -11.62 16.58 1.40
N LEU A 93 -11.27 16.67 2.68
CA LEU A 93 -9.95 17.12 3.12
C LEU A 93 -8.82 16.21 2.62
N ALA A 94 -9.07 14.91 2.46
CA ALA A 94 -8.11 13.95 1.93
C ALA A 94 -7.96 14.01 0.39
N ILE A 95 -9.03 14.40 -0.32
CA ILE A 95 -9.03 14.43 -1.79
C ILE A 95 -8.42 15.71 -2.35
N VAL A 96 -8.77 16.85 -1.76
CA VAL A 96 -8.41 18.17 -2.29
C VAL A 96 -6.90 18.36 -2.42
N PRO A 97 -6.06 18.14 -1.38
CA PRO A 97 -4.62 18.37 -1.48
C PRO A 97 -3.97 17.54 -2.60
N TYR A 98 -4.28 16.24 -2.67
CA TYR A 98 -3.72 15.38 -3.70
C TYR A 98 -4.12 15.81 -5.11
N THR A 99 -5.38 16.25 -5.29
CA THR A 99 -5.91 16.68 -6.58
C THR A 99 -5.10 17.84 -7.17
N PHE A 100 -4.68 18.79 -6.33
CA PHE A 100 -3.90 19.95 -6.77
C PHE A 100 -2.38 19.70 -6.82
N LEU A 101 -1.87 18.80 -5.96
CA LEU A 101 -0.44 18.51 -5.91
C LEU A 101 -0.01 17.49 -6.96
N ALA A 102 -0.87 16.55 -7.34
CA ALA A 102 -0.56 15.50 -8.31
C ALA A 102 -0.27 16.02 -9.73
N THR A 103 -0.73 17.23 -10.07
CA THR A 103 -0.43 17.89 -11.34
C THR A 103 0.89 18.68 -11.32
N ARG A 104 1.47 18.90 -10.14
CA ARG A 104 2.66 19.76 -9.93
C ARG A 104 3.88 18.98 -9.48
N PHE A 105 3.68 17.88 -8.77
CA PHE A 105 4.75 17.05 -8.22
C PHE A 105 4.66 15.65 -8.81
N GLU A 106 5.79 15.18 -9.33
CA GLU A 106 5.93 13.82 -9.82
C GLU A 106 5.86 12.81 -8.67
N THR A 107 5.53 11.57 -9.01
CA THR A 107 5.55 10.46 -8.05
C THR A 107 6.96 9.86 -8.01
N THR A 108 7.67 10.06 -6.90
CA THR A 108 9.05 9.58 -6.73
C THR A 108 9.15 8.35 -5.84
N HIS A 109 8.22 8.17 -4.89
CA HIS A 109 8.32 7.18 -3.82
C HIS A 109 9.61 7.28 -2.97
N ASP A 110 10.24 8.46 -2.91
CA ASP A 110 11.54 8.69 -2.26
C ASP A 110 11.47 9.23 -0.81
N LEU A 111 10.27 9.27 -0.23
CA LEU A 111 9.94 9.79 1.11
C LEU A 111 10.14 11.31 1.30
N ILE A 112 11.02 11.97 0.55
CA ILE A 112 11.39 13.37 0.81
C ILE A 112 10.69 14.33 -0.15
N ASN A 113 10.71 14.00 -1.45
CA ASN A 113 10.23 14.90 -2.50
C ASN A 113 8.83 14.53 -2.99
N ASP A 114 8.20 13.52 -2.40
CA ASP A 114 6.95 12.91 -2.86
C ASP A 114 5.69 13.60 -2.30
N TRP A 115 5.65 14.94 -2.37
CA TRP A 115 4.65 15.78 -1.73
C TRP A 115 3.20 15.43 -2.09
N ALA A 116 2.94 15.17 -3.38
CA ALA A 116 1.63 14.72 -3.82
C ALA A 116 1.23 13.42 -3.11
N ARG A 117 2.10 12.41 -3.10
CA ARG A 117 1.80 11.14 -2.43
C ARG A 117 1.69 11.27 -0.92
N HIS A 118 2.46 12.16 -0.29
CA HIS A 118 2.27 12.41 1.13
C HIS A 118 0.88 12.94 1.46
N SER A 119 0.39 13.87 0.63
CA SER A 119 -0.95 14.42 0.75
C SER A 119 -2.07 13.40 0.49
N PHE A 120 -1.75 12.26 -0.12
CA PHE A 120 -2.68 11.16 -0.33
C PHE A 120 -2.61 10.13 0.81
N PHE A 121 -1.42 9.62 1.12
CA PHE A 121 -1.25 8.49 2.04
C PHE A 121 -1.47 8.84 3.51
N ILE A 122 -1.11 10.06 3.94
CA ILE A 122 -1.17 10.44 5.36
C ILE A 122 -2.59 10.36 5.94
N PHE A 123 -3.60 10.68 5.11
CA PHE A 123 -4.99 10.66 5.53
C PHE A 123 -5.50 9.25 5.82
N PHE A 124 -4.98 8.20 5.17
CA PHE A 124 -5.33 6.82 5.49
C PHE A 124 -4.81 6.41 6.89
N VAL A 125 -3.66 6.93 7.29
CA VAL A 125 -3.15 6.70 8.67
C VAL A 125 -3.98 7.51 9.66
N PHE A 126 -4.28 8.77 9.35
CA PHE A 126 -5.04 9.64 10.25
C PHE A 126 -6.48 9.19 10.47
N ILE A 127 -7.18 8.70 9.43
CA ILE A 127 -8.50 8.09 9.64
C ILE A 127 -8.39 6.86 10.55
N GLY A 128 -7.30 6.09 10.46
CA GLY A 128 -7.00 5.01 11.39
C GLY A 128 -6.91 5.47 12.85
N VAL A 129 -6.17 6.55 13.11
CA VAL A 129 -6.07 7.17 14.44
C VAL A 129 -7.44 7.67 14.93
N LEU A 130 -8.20 8.32 14.05
CA LEU A 130 -9.54 8.80 14.38
C LEU A 130 -10.49 7.64 14.72
N MET A 131 -10.51 6.56 13.94
CA MET A 131 -11.32 5.37 14.22
C MET A 131 -10.95 4.72 15.54
N TYR A 132 -9.66 4.70 15.91
CA TYR A 132 -9.21 4.20 17.21
C TYR A 132 -9.71 5.07 18.37
N LYS A 133 -9.66 6.40 18.23
CA LYS A 133 -10.09 7.34 19.27
C LYS A 133 -11.61 7.49 19.38
N PHE A 134 -12.30 7.41 18.25
CA PHE A 134 -13.75 7.63 18.11
C PHE A 134 -14.39 6.43 17.41
N PRO A 135 -14.76 5.37 18.16
CA PRO A 135 -15.31 4.13 17.59
C PRO A 135 -16.57 4.33 16.72
N ILE A 136 -17.34 5.40 17.00
CA ILE A 136 -18.53 5.80 16.24
C ILE A 136 -18.25 5.95 14.74
N ILE A 137 -17.05 6.41 14.36
CA ILE A 137 -16.66 6.56 12.94
C ILE A 137 -16.71 5.20 12.26
N LEU A 138 -16.12 4.18 12.89
CA LEU A 138 -16.07 2.84 12.33
C LEU A 138 -17.47 2.17 12.34
N GLU A 139 -18.33 2.50 13.29
CA GLU A 139 -19.76 2.07 13.29
C GLU A 139 -20.54 2.70 12.13
N GLN A 140 -20.35 4.00 11.87
CA GLN A 140 -20.94 4.67 10.72
C GLN A 140 -20.46 4.04 9.40
N ILE A 141 -19.16 3.70 9.32
CA ILE A 141 -18.60 3.02 8.14
C ILE A 141 -19.27 1.66 7.91
N GLU A 142 -19.41 0.85 8.97
CA GLU A 142 -20.08 -0.45 8.90
C GLU A 142 -21.55 -0.33 8.47
N ARG A 143 -22.29 0.64 9.04
CA ARG A 143 -23.69 0.90 8.71
C ARG A 143 -23.86 1.30 7.25
N LYS A 144 -22.94 2.14 6.73
CA LYS A 144 -22.95 2.65 5.35
C LYS A 144 -22.17 1.79 4.35
N ARG A 145 -21.65 0.61 4.73
CA ARG A 145 -20.82 -0.24 3.86
C ARG A 145 -21.41 -0.53 2.47
N ARG A 146 -22.74 -0.71 2.37
CA ARG A 146 -23.43 -0.95 1.09
C ARG A 146 -23.44 0.29 0.20
N LEU A 147 -23.58 1.48 0.80
CA LEU A 147 -23.46 2.75 0.08
C LEU A 147 -22.05 2.90 -0.48
N TYR A 148 -21.02 2.70 0.34
CA TYR A 148 -19.63 2.77 -0.12
C TYR A 148 -19.32 1.77 -1.24
N LEU A 149 -19.84 0.54 -1.13
CA LEU A 149 -19.68 -0.48 -2.17
C LEU A 149 -20.32 -0.03 -3.49
N ARG A 150 -21.57 0.46 -3.44
CA ARG A 150 -22.26 0.99 -4.63
C ARG A 150 -21.49 2.16 -5.23
N THR A 151 -21.03 3.10 -4.42
CA THR A 151 -20.24 4.23 -4.91
C THR A 151 -18.91 3.77 -5.51
N ALA A 152 -18.21 2.82 -4.89
CA ALA A 152 -16.95 2.29 -5.41
C ALA A 152 -17.14 1.62 -6.77
N PHE A 153 -18.19 0.81 -6.93
CA PHE A 153 -18.53 0.17 -8.19
C PHE A 153 -18.98 1.14 -9.27
N LEU A 154 -19.83 2.12 -8.95
CA LEU A 154 -20.28 3.12 -9.92
C LEU A 154 -19.12 4.00 -10.39
N LEU A 155 -18.25 4.42 -9.46
CA LEU A 155 -17.06 5.22 -9.78
C LEU A 155 -16.07 4.43 -10.63
N ILE A 156 -15.78 3.16 -10.31
CA ILE A 156 -14.84 2.37 -11.12
C ILE A 156 -15.42 2.05 -12.50
N LEU A 157 -16.72 1.79 -12.61
CA LEU A 157 -17.38 1.64 -13.91
C LEU A 157 -17.25 2.92 -14.73
N PHE A 158 -17.56 4.07 -14.13
CA PHE A 158 -17.47 5.36 -14.81
C PHE A 158 -16.03 5.68 -15.24
N ILE A 159 -15.04 5.43 -14.38
CA ILE A 159 -13.61 5.59 -14.72
C ILE A 159 -13.25 4.68 -15.91
N ASN A 160 -13.68 3.40 -15.92
CA ASN A 160 -13.37 2.51 -17.03
C ASN A 160 -14.08 2.89 -18.33
N ILE A 161 -15.29 3.43 -18.27
CA ILE A 161 -15.97 3.99 -19.45
C ILE A 161 -15.12 5.13 -20.05
N ILE A 162 -14.60 6.04 -19.21
CA ILE A 162 -13.69 7.10 -19.68
C ILE A 162 -12.45 6.49 -20.34
N ARG A 163 -11.82 5.51 -19.70
CA ARG A 163 -10.61 4.84 -20.21
C ARG A 163 -10.81 4.12 -21.53
N TRP A 164 -11.87 3.31 -21.63
CA TRP A 164 -12.13 2.49 -22.82
C TRP A 164 -12.53 3.30 -24.04
N ASN A 165 -12.97 4.55 -23.85
CA ASN A 165 -13.28 5.47 -24.94
C ASN A 165 -12.13 6.46 -25.23
N GLY A 166 -10.97 6.32 -24.59
CA GLY A 166 -9.83 7.24 -24.76
C GLY A 166 -10.14 8.68 -24.31
N TRP A 167 -11.00 8.82 -23.30
CA TRP A 167 -11.42 10.11 -22.76
C TRP A 167 -10.64 10.53 -21.52
N GLU A 168 -9.51 9.88 -21.22
CA GLU A 168 -8.65 10.37 -20.15
C GLU A 168 -8.07 11.74 -20.54
N PRO A 169 -7.93 12.68 -19.59
CA PRO A 169 -7.49 14.03 -19.94
C PRO A 169 -6.17 14.09 -20.70
N PHE A 170 -5.23 13.17 -20.40
CA PHE A 170 -3.94 13.09 -21.07
C PHE A 170 -4.01 12.54 -22.51
N ASP A 171 -5.07 11.81 -22.87
CA ASP A 171 -5.32 11.34 -24.24
C ASP A 171 -5.99 12.44 -25.09
N LEU A 172 -6.77 13.31 -24.45
CA LEU A 172 -7.59 14.31 -25.14
C LEU A 172 -6.88 15.65 -25.40
N TRP A 173 -5.91 16.02 -24.56
CA TRP A 173 -5.28 17.35 -24.62
C TRP A 173 -3.78 17.29 -24.35
N ASP A 174 -2.98 17.91 -25.22
CA ASP A 174 -1.53 18.06 -25.00
C ASP A 174 -1.20 18.83 -23.71
N ASN A 175 -2.03 19.82 -23.36
CA ASN A 175 -1.89 20.64 -22.15
C ASN A 175 -2.85 20.22 -21.02
N TRP A 176 -3.15 18.92 -20.92
CA TRP A 176 -4.10 18.34 -19.97
C TRP A 176 -3.92 18.83 -18.52
N ILE A 177 -2.68 19.03 -18.05
CA ILE A 177 -2.36 19.45 -16.67
C ILE A 177 -3.06 20.77 -16.27
N THR A 178 -3.30 21.66 -17.23
CA THR A 178 -3.94 22.97 -16.98
C THR A 178 -5.47 22.93 -17.07
N LYS A 179 -6.04 21.83 -17.55
CA LYS A 179 -7.48 21.70 -17.79
C LYS A 179 -8.24 21.39 -16.49
N PRO A 180 -9.37 22.08 -16.20
CA PRO A 180 -10.22 21.75 -15.04
C PRO A 180 -10.66 20.28 -14.99
N GLN A 181 -10.87 19.65 -16.16
CA GLN A 181 -11.24 18.25 -16.32
C GLN A 181 -10.22 17.30 -15.71
N THR A 182 -8.93 17.65 -15.74
CA THR A 182 -7.85 16.87 -15.12
C THR A 182 -8.00 16.79 -13.61
N TYR A 183 -8.28 17.91 -12.95
CA TYR A 183 -8.49 17.95 -11.51
C TYR A 183 -9.73 17.13 -11.11
N ILE A 184 -10.81 17.22 -11.90
CA ILE A 184 -12.01 16.40 -11.69
C ILE A 184 -11.68 14.91 -11.82
N PHE A 185 -10.92 14.53 -12.85
CA PHE A 185 -10.53 13.14 -13.09
C PHE A 185 -9.62 12.58 -11.98
N ILE A 186 -8.63 13.35 -11.53
CA ILE A 186 -7.76 12.96 -10.40
C ILE A 186 -8.57 12.83 -9.11
N ALA A 187 -9.47 13.77 -8.84
CA ALA A 187 -10.36 13.70 -7.67
C ALA A 187 -11.27 12.46 -7.73
N LEU A 188 -11.77 12.12 -8.91
CA LEU A 188 -12.60 10.94 -9.15
C LEU A 188 -11.84 9.64 -8.84
N ILE A 189 -10.60 9.50 -9.33
CA ILE A 189 -9.74 8.34 -9.03
C ILE A 189 -9.48 8.24 -7.53
N ASN A 190 -9.16 9.36 -6.88
CA ASN A 190 -8.90 9.40 -5.43
C ASN A 190 -10.15 9.03 -4.63
N LEU A 191 -11.32 9.57 -5.00
CA LEU A 191 -12.60 9.22 -4.40
C LEU A 191 -12.91 7.73 -4.56
N ASN A 192 -12.59 7.14 -5.71
CA ASN A 192 -12.76 5.70 -5.92
C ASN A 192 -11.89 4.88 -4.98
N ALA A 193 -10.63 5.26 -4.78
CA ALA A 193 -9.73 4.63 -3.82
C ALA A 193 -10.31 4.68 -2.39
N TRP A 194 -10.77 5.85 -1.95
CA TRP A 194 -11.43 6.01 -0.65
C TRP A 194 -12.70 5.16 -0.51
N ALA A 195 -13.53 5.11 -1.55
CA ALA A 195 -14.75 4.29 -1.54
C ALA A 195 -14.42 2.80 -1.36
N TRP A 196 -13.38 2.29 -2.02
CA TRP A 196 -12.92 0.91 -1.83
C TRP A 196 -12.33 0.65 -0.44
N VAL A 197 -11.58 1.60 0.12
CA VAL A 197 -11.05 1.48 1.50
C VAL A 197 -12.19 1.44 2.51
N LEU A 198 -13.14 2.36 2.44
CA LEU A 198 -14.30 2.41 3.34
C LEU A 198 -15.21 1.19 3.19
N THR A 199 -15.37 0.70 1.97
CA THR A 199 -16.06 -0.58 1.69
C THR A 199 -15.36 -1.73 2.40
N SER A 200 -14.05 -1.85 2.23
CA SER A 200 -13.24 -2.93 2.82
C SER A 200 -13.29 -2.87 4.35
N LEU A 201 -13.18 -1.69 4.94
CA LEU A 201 -13.31 -1.49 6.39
C LEU A 201 -14.72 -1.83 6.90
N GLY A 202 -15.76 -1.41 6.20
CA GLY A 202 -17.15 -1.65 6.60
C GLY A 202 -17.56 -3.12 6.55
N TYR A 203 -17.20 -3.82 5.47
CA TYR A 203 -17.42 -5.28 5.36
C TYR A 203 -16.48 -6.07 6.26
N GLY A 204 -15.22 -5.64 6.38
CA GLY A 204 -14.25 -6.23 7.30
C GLY A 204 -14.74 -6.17 8.75
N LYS A 205 -15.24 -5.02 9.21
CA LYS A 205 -15.85 -4.92 10.54
C LYS A 205 -17.06 -5.83 10.70
N LYS A 206 -17.97 -5.85 9.72
CA LYS A 206 -19.22 -6.63 9.84
C LYS A 206 -18.99 -8.14 9.91
N TYR A 207 -18.07 -8.66 9.10
CA TYR A 207 -17.97 -10.11 8.84
C TYR A 207 -16.65 -10.72 9.34
N LEU A 208 -15.57 -9.94 9.43
CA LEU A 208 -14.22 -10.45 9.71
C LEU A 208 -13.68 -10.01 11.08
N ASN A 209 -14.35 -9.10 11.78
CA ASN A 209 -13.93 -8.63 13.11
C ASN A 209 -14.30 -9.62 14.24
N LYS A 210 -13.83 -10.86 14.09
CA LYS A 210 -13.97 -11.94 15.07
C LYS A 210 -12.62 -12.58 15.31
N LYS A 211 -12.39 -13.02 16.55
CA LYS A 211 -11.19 -13.79 16.90
C LYS A 211 -11.19 -15.08 16.08
N SER A 212 -10.10 -15.36 15.38
CA SER A 212 -9.88 -16.65 14.71
C SER A 212 -8.39 -16.97 14.62
N ASP A 213 -8.07 -18.26 14.64
CA ASP A 213 -6.68 -18.72 14.48
C ASP A 213 -6.14 -18.38 13.10
N LEU A 214 -7.01 -18.45 12.07
CA LEU A 214 -6.67 -18.02 10.72
C LEU A 214 -6.30 -16.53 10.67
N LEU A 215 -7.08 -15.65 11.29
CA LEU A 215 -6.75 -14.22 11.36
C LEU A 215 -5.43 -13.99 12.11
N THR A 216 -5.22 -14.71 13.22
CA THR A 216 -3.98 -14.63 14.00
C THR A 216 -2.76 -15.07 13.18
N TYR A 217 -2.91 -16.13 12.39
CA TYR A 217 -1.91 -16.62 11.46
C TYR A 217 -1.65 -15.60 10.34
N CYS A 218 -2.69 -15.15 9.63
CA CYS A 218 -2.58 -14.20 8.53
C CYS A 218 -1.96 -12.87 8.96
N ASN A 219 -2.32 -12.36 10.14
CA ASN A 219 -1.72 -11.14 10.70
C ASN A 219 -0.21 -11.28 10.93
N GLN A 220 0.27 -12.48 11.24
CA GLN A 220 1.71 -12.74 11.37
C GLN A 220 2.39 -12.95 10.02
N ALA A 221 1.68 -13.47 9.02
CA ALA A 221 2.24 -13.80 7.70
C ALA A 221 2.23 -12.61 6.72
N VAL A 222 1.29 -11.67 6.86
CA VAL A 222 1.06 -10.61 5.85
C VAL A 222 2.29 -9.74 5.60
N TYR A 223 3.02 -9.34 6.65
CA TYR A 223 4.19 -8.47 6.50
C TYR A 223 5.41 -9.22 5.90
N PRO A 224 5.75 -10.45 6.32
CA PRO A 224 6.69 -11.30 5.60
C PRO A 224 6.36 -11.49 4.11
N PHE A 225 5.09 -11.81 3.79
CA PHE A 225 4.65 -11.98 2.41
C PHE A 225 4.83 -10.70 1.60
N TYR A 226 4.43 -9.56 2.17
CA TYR A 226 4.63 -8.25 1.55
C TYR A 226 6.11 -7.97 1.24
N ILE A 227 7.04 -8.33 2.13
CA ILE A 227 8.47 -8.13 1.87
C ILE A 227 8.97 -9.04 0.72
N LEU A 228 8.53 -10.31 0.68
CA LEU A 228 9.08 -11.33 -0.23
C LEU A 228 8.48 -11.31 -1.65
N HIS A 229 7.16 -11.15 -1.76
CA HIS A 229 6.42 -11.52 -2.97
C HIS A 229 6.95 -10.87 -4.24
N GLN A 230 7.23 -9.56 -4.23
CA GLN A 230 7.58 -8.86 -5.46
C GLN A 230 8.91 -9.32 -6.05
N THR A 231 9.91 -9.63 -5.22
CA THR A 231 11.19 -10.17 -5.73
C THR A 231 10.97 -11.49 -6.43
N ILE A 232 10.18 -12.38 -5.84
CA ILE A 232 9.86 -13.68 -6.42
C ILE A 232 9.10 -13.49 -7.75
N ILE A 233 8.11 -12.59 -7.78
CA ILE A 233 7.34 -12.26 -8.99
C ILE A 233 8.27 -11.75 -10.09
N VAL A 234 9.18 -10.82 -9.81
CA VAL A 234 10.05 -10.22 -10.83
C VAL A 234 11.05 -11.24 -11.36
N VAL A 235 11.69 -12.01 -10.48
CA VAL A 235 12.69 -13.03 -10.86
C VAL A 235 12.06 -14.11 -11.73
N ILE A 236 10.89 -14.62 -11.35
CA ILE A 236 10.20 -15.67 -12.12
C ILE A 236 9.55 -15.07 -13.38
N GLY A 237 8.94 -13.89 -13.23
CA GLY A 237 8.29 -13.14 -14.29
C GLY A 237 9.23 -12.82 -15.44
N PHE A 238 10.50 -12.53 -15.14
CA PHE A 238 11.55 -12.37 -16.14
C PHE A 238 11.57 -13.53 -17.15
N TYR A 239 11.59 -14.78 -16.66
CA TYR A 239 11.62 -15.96 -17.52
C TYR A 239 10.25 -16.27 -18.12
N VAL A 240 9.18 -16.15 -17.33
CA VAL A 240 7.82 -16.51 -17.75
C VAL A 240 7.32 -15.61 -18.86
N VAL A 241 7.60 -14.31 -18.83
CA VAL A 241 7.13 -13.36 -19.87
C VAL A 241 7.69 -13.71 -21.25
N GLN A 242 8.90 -14.29 -21.32
CA GLN A 242 9.59 -14.65 -22.56
C GLN A 242 9.06 -15.96 -23.20
N THR A 243 8.22 -16.72 -22.50
CA THR A 243 7.60 -17.92 -23.06
C THR A 243 6.54 -17.58 -24.12
N PRO A 244 6.25 -18.47 -25.09
CA PRO A 244 5.20 -18.25 -26.08
C PRO A 244 3.77 -18.41 -25.52
N ASP A 245 3.62 -18.72 -24.23
CA ASP A 245 2.33 -19.00 -23.60
C ASP A 245 1.40 -17.78 -23.53
N ASN A 246 0.09 -18.04 -23.42
CA ASN A 246 -0.91 -16.98 -23.28
C ASN A 246 -0.82 -16.26 -21.92
N THR A 247 -1.35 -15.03 -21.87
CA THR A 247 -1.29 -14.17 -20.68
C THR A 247 -1.99 -14.76 -19.45
N ALA A 248 -3.11 -15.46 -19.64
CA ALA A 248 -3.86 -16.06 -18.54
C ALA A 248 -3.07 -17.18 -17.85
N PHE A 249 -2.43 -18.05 -18.63
CA PHE A 249 -1.58 -19.12 -18.12
C PHE A 249 -0.37 -18.54 -17.38
N LYS A 250 0.32 -17.56 -17.98
CA LYS A 250 1.44 -16.85 -17.33
C LYS A 250 1.03 -16.25 -15.98
N TYR A 251 -0.16 -15.63 -15.91
CA TYR A 251 -0.70 -15.07 -14.68
C TYR A 251 -0.97 -16.14 -13.62
N VAL A 252 -1.71 -17.20 -13.97
CA VAL A 252 -2.05 -18.28 -13.02
C VAL A 252 -0.79 -18.98 -12.53
N PHE A 253 0.15 -19.25 -13.43
CA PHE A 253 1.45 -19.84 -13.08
C PHE A 253 2.21 -18.95 -12.10
N LEU A 254 2.39 -17.66 -12.40
CA LEU A 254 3.10 -16.72 -11.52
C LEU A 254 2.42 -16.60 -10.16
N LEU A 255 1.09 -16.53 -10.12
CA LEU A 255 0.31 -16.46 -8.88
C LEU A 255 0.57 -17.70 -8.00
N LEU A 256 0.41 -18.90 -8.55
CA LEU A 256 0.54 -20.15 -7.80
C LEU A 256 1.99 -20.39 -7.35
N VAL A 257 2.95 -20.16 -8.23
CA VAL A 257 4.37 -20.39 -7.92
C VAL A 257 4.87 -19.36 -6.91
N CYS A 258 4.56 -18.06 -7.09
CA CYS A 258 4.94 -17.04 -6.12
C CYS A 258 4.30 -17.32 -4.75
N PHE A 259 3.00 -17.64 -4.72
CA PHE A 259 2.32 -17.95 -3.48
C PHE A 259 2.97 -19.15 -2.77
N SER A 260 3.25 -20.22 -3.51
CA SER A 260 3.89 -21.43 -2.97
C SER A 260 5.28 -21.15 -2.40
N ILE A 261 6.12 -20.40 -3.13
CA ILE A 261 7.47 -20.03 -2.67
C ILE A 261 7.40 -19.12 -1.43
N CYS A 262 6.50 -18.13 -1.41
CA CYS A 262 6.30 -17.29 -0.23
C CYS A 262 5.88 -18.12 1.00
N VAL A 263 4.94 -19.05 0.83
CA VAL A 263 4.50 -19.98 1.88
C VAL A 263 5.67 -20.82 2.38
N LEU A 264 6.45 -21.42 1.48
CA LEU A 264 7.61 -22.26 1.84
C LEU A 264 8.66 -21.45 2.59
N ILE A 265 9.04 -20.27 2.09
CA ILE A 265 10.01 -19.40 2.76
C ILE A 265 9.52 -19.00 4.15
N TYR A 266 8.24 -18.61 4.24
CA TYR A 266 7.62 -18.24 5.50
C TYR A 266 7.63 -19.39 6.52
N HIS A 267 7.20 -20.59 6.13
CA HIS A 267 7.10 -21.73 7.05
C HIS A 267 8.44 -22.33 7.44
N LEU A 268 9.38 -22.42 6.50
CA LEU A 268 10.66 -23.12 6.72
C LEU A 268 11.73 -22.22 7.33
N PHE A 269 11.77 -20.93 6.97
CA PHE A 269 12.87 -20.04 7.36
C PHE A 269 12.44 -18.92 8.29
N ILE A 270 11.29 -18.27 8.04
CA ILE A 270 10.90 -17.08 8.80
C ILE A 270 10.20 -17.45 10.11
N ARG A 271 9.12 -18.22 10.02
CA ARG A 271 8.26 -18.58 11.15
C ARG A 271 9.00 -19.30 12.29
N PRO A 272 9.92 -20.26 12.06
CA PRO A 272 10.58 -21.01 13.14
C PRO A 272 11.78 -20.26 13.77
N ASN A 273 12.43 -19.35 13.05
CA ASN A 273 13.66 -18.70 13.51
C ASN A 273 13.38 -17.33 14.14
N ASN A 274 13.64 -17.16 15.44
CA ASN A 274 13.43 -15.90 16.17
C ASN A 274 14.19 -14.70 15.59
N THR A 275 15.36 -14.89 14.97
CA THR A 275 16.11 -13.82 14.31
C THR A 275 15.36 -13.36 13.05
N MET A 276 14.91 -14.30 12.23
CA MET A 276 14.12 -13.97 11.03
C MET A 276 12.78 -13.34 11.41
N ARG A 277 12.10 -13.86 12.45
CA ARG A 277 10.89 -13.24 12.99
C ARG A 277 11.12 -11.77 13.31
N PHE A 278 12.21 -11.43 13.98
CA PHE A 278 12.54 -10.03 14.28
C PHE A 278 12.77 -9.20 13.00
N LEU A 279 13.58 -9.68 12.05
CA LEU A 279 13.87 -8.97 10.80
C LEU A 279 12.62 -8.75 9.93
N PHE A 280 11.63 -9.63 10.04
CA PHE A 280 10.33 -9.56 9.36
C PHE A 280 9.21 -9.06 10.29
N GLY A 281 9.51 -8.30 11.35
CA GLY A 281 8.50 -7.59 12.16
C GLY A 281 7.54 -8.48 12.96
N MET A 282 7.85 -9.76 13.14
CA MET A 282 7.06 -10.72 13.90
C MET A 282 7.50 -10.79 15.37
N LYS A 283 6.54 -11.05 16.27
CA LYS A 283 6.81 -11.30 17.70
C LYS A 283 7.66 -12.56 17.87
N LYS A 284 8.66 -12.57 18.77
CA LYS A 284 9.43 -13.78 19.10
C LYS A 284 8.52 -14.91 19.60
N THR A 285 8.79 -16.15 19.22
CA THR A 285 8.18 -17.31 19.88
C THR A 285 8.83 -17.47 21.25
N LYS A 286 8.01 -17.40 22.32
CA LYS A 286 8.48 -17.81 23.64
C LYS A 286 8.86 -19.28 23.54
N LYS A 287 10.13 -19.63 23.81
CA LYS A 287 10.47 -21.02 24.06
C LYS A 287 9.68 -21.41 25.30
N THR A 288 8.72 -22.33 25.16
CA THR A 288 8.17 -23.05 26.31
C THR A 288 9.36 -23.73 26.97
N GLY A 289 9.82 -23.17 28.09
CA GLY A 289 10.75 -23.86 28.97
C GLY A 289 10.07 -25.17 29.35
N TYR A 290 10.68 -26.28 28.98
CA TYR A 290 10.38 -27.55 29.64
C TYR A 290 10.68 -27.34 31.12
N ASN A 291 9.64 -27.12 31.93
CA ASN A 291 9.71 -27.46 33.34
C ASN A 291 9.85 -28.99 33.37
N LYS A 292 11.09 -29.46 33.44
CA LYS A 292 11.37 -30.80 33.96
C LYS A 292 10.91 -30.77 35.42
N VAL A 293 9.81 -31.45 35.69
CA VAL A 293 9.44 -31.93 37.03
C VAL A 293 10.48 -32.96 37.44
#